data_AF-A0AAE7D8Q6-F1
#
_entry.id   AF-A0AAE7D8Q6-F1
#
_cell.length_a   1.000
_cell.length_b   1.000
_cell.length_c   1.000
_cell.angle_alpha   90.00
_cell.angle_beta   90.00
_cell.angle_gamma   90.00
#
_symmetry.space_group_name_H-M   'P 1'
#
loop_
_entity.id
_entity.type
_entity.pdbx_description
1 polymer ?
#
loop_
_entity_poly.entity_id
_entity_poly.type
_entity_poly.pdbx_seq_one_letter_code
_entity_poly.pdbx_strand_id
1 'polypeptide(L)'
;MTPIEKPKYKAMQEGKFLKQYEVITIDPPYATVRSGDELFKVPVEAHLDTWQPLSENYSKDHKGILCNSSRVFTRHTKSIDLDTFEVIQENDTPMTTYFRDKNNVYIYSSMCTFSALEGAVPGTFEITDIKKGFSTDGHNDYYYAQQLPYRLADARFLNEHYAEANGKIYAAYTRLVPADAATFVIPEPELISNVALDKDHVFFREQIVAEADARTFRFLNGCVAAGRAYYRNCDIDFYAKDEKLAWFIRTIDKSFKKIRSKSIGAFDFKVEDETGYGYDKENRYLQGKKV
;
A
#
# COMPACT_ATOMS: atom_id res chain seq x y z
N MET A 1 -32.78 -35.58 15.08
CA MET A 1 -31.68 -34.67 15.45
C MET A 1 -30.41 -35.49 15.58
N THR A 2 -29.59 -35.49 14.54
CA THR A 2 -28.24 -36.06 14.59
C THR A 2 -27.40 -35.20 15.54
N PRO A 3 -26.62 -35.78 16.48
CA PRO A 3 -25.70 -34.98 17.27
C PRO A 3 -24.71 -34.35 16.29
N ILE A 4 -24.54 -33.04 16.37
CA ILE A 4 -23.43 -32.36 15.71
C ILE A 4 -22.17 -32.94 16.35
N GLU A 5 -21.44 -33.80 15.63
CA GLU A 5 -20.11 -34.24 16.04
C GLU A 5 -19.26 -32.98 16.20
N LYS A 6 -18.98 -32.60 17.46
CA LYS A 6 -17.94 -31.60 17.76
C LYS A 6 -16.66 -32.07 17.06
N PRO A 7 -15.93 -31.21 16.33
CA PRO A 7 -14.67 -31.61 15.71
C PRO A 7 -13.80 -32.23 16.80
N LYS A 8 -13.39 -33.49 16.61
CA LYS A 8 -12.47 -34.14 17.55
C LYS A 8 -11.12 -33.44 17.45
N TYR A 9 -10.89 -32.44 18.29
CA TYR A 9 -9.57 -31.83 18.53
C TYR A 9 -8.65 -32.85 19.22
N LYS A 10 -8.36 -33.98 18.55
CA LYS A 10 -7.68 -35.17 19.11
C LYS A 10 -6.35 -34.85 19.81
N ALA A 11 -5.72 -33.72 19.51
CA ALA A 11 -4.43 -33.33 20.05
C ALA A 11 -4.52 -32.64 21.45
N MET A 12 -5.56 -31.84 21.71
CA MET A 12 -5.71 -31.05 22.95
C MET A 12 -6.82 -31.60 23.84
N GLN A 13 -6.52 -31.80 25.13
CA GLN A 13 -7.47 -32.22 26.16
C GLN A 13 -7.16 -31.43 27.43
N GLU A 14 -8.17 -30.93 28.14
CA GLU A 14 -7.99 -30.21 29.41
C GLU A 14 -7.26 -31.09 30.44
N GLY A 15 -6.34 -30.50 31.20
CA GLY A 15 -5.49 -31.21 32.17
C GLY A 15 -4.39 -32.07 31.53
N LYS A 16 -4.28 -32.12 30.20
CA LYS A 16 -3.19 -32.82 29.51
C LYS A 16 -1.93 -31.96 29.52
N PHE A 17 -0.82 -32.58 29.90
CA PHE A 17 0.51 -31.99 29.78
C PHE A 17 1.17 -32.48 28.49
N LEU A 18 1.57 -31.55 27.63
CA LEU A 18 2.27 -31.82 26.37
C LEU A 18 3.57 -31.03 26.31
N LYS A 19 4.69 -31.75 26.43
CA LYS A 19 6.05 -31.20 26.50
C LYS A 19 6.23 -30.18 27.63
N GLN A 20 6.00 -28.90 27.38
CA GLN A 20 6.15 -27.80 28.35
C GLN A 20 4.82 -27.06 28.62
N TYR A 21 3.73 -27.48 27.97
CA TYR A 21 2.44 -26.82 28.05
C TYR A 21 1.42 -27.68 28.78
N GLU A 22 0.74 -27.08 29.75
CA GLU A 22 -0.45 -27.63 30.38
C GLU A 22 -1.70 -27.00 29.76
N VAL A 23 -2.64 -27.80 29.29
CA VAL A 23 -3.91 -27.29 28.76
C VAL A 23 -4.85 -26.97 29.93
N ILE A 24 -5.14 -25.67 30.12
CA ILE A 24 -5.97 -25.18 31.24
C ILE A 24 -7.45 -25.22 30.88
N THR A 25 -7.82 -24.59 29.76
CA THR A 25 -9.20 -24.58 29.24
C THR A 25 -9.20 -24.66 27.72
N ILE A 26 -10.22 -25.30 27.16
CA ILE A 26 -10.45 -25.33 25.71
C ILE A 26 -11.76 -24.61 25.42
N ASP A 27 -11.67 -23.40 24.85
CA ASP A 27 -12.83 -22.60 24.41
C ASP A 27 -12.66 -22.22 22.93
N PRO A 28 -13.10 -23.10 22.00
CA PRO A 28 -12.85 -22.93 20.58
C PRO A 28 -13.28 -21.54 20.06
N PRO A 29 -12.45 -20.89 19.21
CA PRO A 29 -11.37 -21.49 18.44
C PRO A 29 -10.00 -21.51 19.15
N TYR A 30 -9.93 -21.24 20.45
CA TYR A 30 -8.69 -21.21 21.21
C TYR A 30 -8.66 -22.19 22.38
N ALA A 31 -7.46 -22.44 22.90
CA ALA A 31 -7.23 -23.04 24.19
C ALA A 31 -6.30 -22.10 24.98
N THR A 32 -6.52 -22.02 26.28
CA THR A 32 -5.57 -21.40 27.20
C THR A 32 -4.63 -22.48 27.67
N VAL A 33 -3.34 -22.32 27.40
CA VAL A 33 -2.30 -23.23 27.90
C VAL A 33 -1.32 -22.47 28.79
N ARG A 34 -0.72 -23.18 29.75
CA ARG A 34 0.27 -22.64 30.68
C ARG A 34 1.65 -23.22 30.38
N SER A 35 2.69 -22.39 30.40
CA SER A 35 4.09 -22.84 30.43
C SER A 35 4.85 -22.04 31.49
N GLY A 36 5.31 -22.72 32.55
CA GLY A 36 5.81 -22.01 33.73
C GLY A 36 4.72 -21.12 34.33
N ASP A 37 5.03 -19.83 34.51
CA ASP A 37 4.10 -18.83 35.05
C ASP A 37 3.33 -18.06 33.94
N GLU A 38 3.58 -18.35 32.66
CA GLU A 38 2.97 -17.66 31.53
C GLU A 38 1.76 -18.42 30.98
N LEU A 39 0.75 -17.67 30.52
CA LEU A 39 -0.44 -18.18 29.85
C LEU A 39 -0.43 -17.77 28.39
N PHE A 40 -0.71 -18.72 27.50
CA PHE A 40 -0.79 -18.52 26.07
C PHE A 40 -2.18 -18.85 25.55
N LYS A 41 -2.64 -18.01 24.61
CA LYS A 41 -3.83 -18.27 23.82
C LYS A 41 -3.42 -19.00 22.55
N VAL A 42 -3.72 -20.30 22.48
CA VAL A 42 -3.25 -21.18 21.40
C VAL A 42 -4.43 -21.60 20.53
N PRO A 43 -4.34 -21.51 19.19
CA PRO A 43 -5.39 -22.03 18.32
C PRO A 43 -5.59 -23.53 18.54
N VAL A 44 -6.84 -23.99 18.64
CA VAL A 44 -7.13 -25.42 18.86
C VAL A 44 -6.64 -26.35 17.73
N GLU A 45 -6.34 -25.77 16.57
CA GLU A 45 -5.75 -26.47 15.41
C GLU A 45 -4.21 -26.59 15.45
N ALA A 46 -3.56 -25.91 16.40
CA ALA A 46 -2.13 -25.98 16.56
C ALA A 46 -1.67 -27.37 17.01
N HIS A 47 -0.52 -27.80 16.51
CA HIS A 47 0.13 -29.00 17.01
C HIS A 47 0.97 -28.69 18.25
N LEU A 48 0.34 -28.78 19.42
CA LEU A 48 0.88 -28.28 20.70
C LEU A 48 2.30 -28.79 21.03
N ASP A 49 2.65 -30.03 20.69
CA ASP A 49 3.99 -30.61 20.96
C ASP A 49 5.15 -29.84 20.30
N THR A 50 4.85 -29.16 19.19
CA THR A 50 5.81 -28.41 18.38
C THR A 50 5.45 -26.92 18.33
N TRP A 51 4.42 -26.50 19.07
CA TRP A 51 3.92 -25.15 19.04
C TRP A 51 4.86 -24.19 19.76
N GLN A 52 5.06 -23.02 19.16
CA GLN A 52 5.92 -21.96 19.67
C GLN A 52 5.25 -20.60 19.39
N PRO A 53 5.16 -19.70 20.38
CA PRO A 53 4.75 -18.32 20.13
C PRO A 53 5.82 -17.59 19.32
N LEU A 54 5.40 -16.67 18.46
CA LEU A 54 6.31 -15.77 17.71
C LEU A 54 6.07 -14.30 18.08
N SER A 55 4.82 -13.93 18.33
CA SER A 55 4.38 -12.60 18.74
C SER A 55 3.00 -12.69 19.41
N GLU A 56 2.36 -11.56 19.67
CA GLU A 56 0.98 -11.51 20.16
C GLU A 56 0.01 -12.21 19.19
N ASN A 57 0.18 -11.99 17.88
CA ASN A 57 -0.74 -12.48 16.87
C ASN A 57 -0.27 -13.76 16.17
N TYR A 58 1.04 -14.04 16.17
CA TYR A 58 1.61 -15.14 15.40
C TYR A 58 2.21 -16.23 16.29
N SER A 59 2.07 -17.45 15.81
CA SER A 59 2.74 -18.62 16.35
C SER A 59 3.08 -19.60 15.23
N LYS A 60 3.89 -20.62 15.53
CA LYS A 60 4.23 -21.67 14.58
C LYS A 60 4.14 -23.04 15.22
N ASP A 61 3.96 -24.05 14.39
CA ASP A 61 4.18 -25.45 14.72
C ASP A 61 4.86 -26.15 13.52
N HIS A 62 5.13 -27.45 13.62
CA HIS A 62 5.78 -28.18 12.52
C HIS A 62 4.96 -28.20 11.21
N LYS A 63 3.68 -27.84 11.24
CA LYS A 63 2.81 -27.79 10.06
C LYS A 63 2.78 -26.40 9.43
N GLY A 64 3.32 -25.37 10.08
CA GLY A 64 3.46 -24.03 9.52
C GLY A 64 3.10 -22.92 10.51
N ILE A 65 2.74 -21.77 9.95
CA ILE A 65 2.50 -20.53 10.69
C ILE A 65 1.01 -20.37 10.96
N LEU A 66 0.67 -19.94 12.17
CA LEU A 66 -0.67 -19.56 12.58
C LEU A 66 -0.69 -18.07 12.90
N CYS A 67 -1.75 -17.40 12.48
CA CYS A 67 -2.06 -16.02 12.83
C CYS A 67 -3.46 -16.00 13.43
N ASN A 68 -3.60 -15.48 14.66
CA ASN A 68 -4.81 -15.61 15.44
C ASN A 68 -5.24 -17.09 15.48
N SER A 69 -6.49 -17.41 15.17
CA SER A 69 -7.05 -18.77 15.19
C SER A 69 -6.87 -19.55 13.89
N SER A 70 -5.99 -19.13 12.97
CA SER A 70 -5.96 -19.71 11.63
C SER A 70 -4.56 -19.89 11.06
N ARG A 71 -4.38 -21.01 10.37
CA ARG A 71 -3.17 -21.32 9.63
C ARG A 71 -3.07 -20.43 8.39
N VAL A 72 -1.97 -19.70 8.31
CA VAL A 72 -1.71 -18.71 7.25
C VAL A 72 -0.51 -19.12 6.40
N PHE A 73 -0.35 -18.46 5.25
CA PHE A 73 0.79 -18.63 4.34
C PHE A 73 1.05 -20.09 3.91
N THR A 74 0.01 -20.93 3.91
CA THR A 74 0.11 -22.38 3.63
C THR A 74 0.73 -22.70 2.27
N ARG A 75 0.60 -21.79 1.30
CA ARG A 75 1.22 -21.90 -0.02
C ARG A 75 2.74 -21.70 0.00
N HIS A 76 3.25 -21.02 1.02
CA HIS A 76 4.67 -20.67 1.18
C HIS A 76 5.39 -21.53 2.23
N THR A 77 4.67 -22.34 3.01
CA THR A 77 5.26 -23.11 4.12
C THR A 77 6.46 -23.97 3.70
N LYS A 78 6.48 -24.51 2.48
CA LYS A 78 7.58 -25.35 1.98
C LYS A 78 8.88 -24.57 1.70
N SER A 79 8.79 -23.27 1.45
CA SER A 79 9.94 -22.41 1.18
C SER A 79 10.43 -21.65 2.41
N ILE A 80 9.74 -21.82 3.55
CA ILE A 80 10.07 -21.16 4.81
C ILE A 80 10.84 -22.16 5.67
N ASP A 81 11.98 -21.73 6.21
CA ASP A 81 12.68 -22.46 7.25
C ASP A 81 11.97 -22.23 8.59
N LEU A 82 10.99 -23.09 8.90
CA LEU A 82 10.15 -22.94 10.09
C LEU A 82 10.95 -22.98 11.39
N ASP A 83 12.10 -23.66 11.44
CA ASP A 83 12.91 -23.75 12.64
C ASP A 83 13.46 -22.37 13.05
N THR A 84 13.95 -21.62 12.06
CA THR A 84 14.52 -20.27 12.25
C THR A 84 13.54 -19.12 11.98
N PHE A 85 12.30 -19.42 11.57
CA PHE A 85 11.30 -18.40 11.29
C PHE A 85 10.89 -17.61 12.55
N GLU A 86 10.93 -16.29 12.47
CA GLU A 86 10.57 -15.36 13.53
C GLU A 86 9.88 -14.10 13.00
N VAL A 87 9.14 -13.42 13.87
CA VAL A 87 8.59 -12.08 13.63
C VAL A 87 9.68 -11.06 13.95
N ILE A 88 9.97 -10.15 13.02
CA ILE A 88 10.88 -9.03 13.27
C ILE A 88 10.12 -7.91 14.00
N GLN A 89 9.00 -7.48 13.43
CA GLN A 89 8.18 -6.41 13.97
C GLN A 89 6.76 -6.47 13.42
N GLU A 90 5.80 -6.09 14.26
CA GLU A 90 4.37 -6.00 13.96
C GLU A 90 3.85 -4.58 14.19
N ASN A 91 2.89 -4.19 13.36
CA ASN A 91 2.14 -2.96 13.52
C ASN A 91 0.70 -3.19 13.10
N ASP A 92 -0.24 -2.82 13.97
CA ASP A 92 -1.68 -3.07 13.76
C ASP A 92 -2.29 -2.11 12.72
N THR A 93 -1.74 -0.90 12.58
CA THR A 93 -2.30 0.15 11.71
C THR A 93 -1.20 0.95 11.01
N PRO A 94 -0.96 0.73 9.70
CA PRO A 94 -1.56 -0.32 8.87
C PRO A 94 -1.13 -1.72 9.32
N MET A 95 -1.99 -2.73 9.12
CA MET A 95 -1.67 -4.14 9.38
C MET A 95 -0.45 -4.53 8.54
N THR A 96 0.72 -4.55 9.18
CA THR A 96 2.01 -4.82 8.54
C THR A 96 2.88 -5.61 9.50
N THR A 97 3.38 -6.74 9.02
CA THR A 97 4.28 -7.61 9.76
C THR A 97 5.47 -7.97 8.89
N TYR A 98 6.66 -7.82 9.45
CA TYR A 98 7.88 -8.33 8.86
C TYR A 98 8.32 -9.58 9.61
N PHE A 99 8.81 -10.55 8.85
CA PHE A 99 9.30 -11.83 9.35
C PHE A 99 10.67 -12.10 8.75
N ARG A 100 11.43 -13.01 9.35
CA ARG A 100 12.58 -13.61 8.68
C ARG A 100 12.73 -15.05 9.08
N ASP A 101 13.42 -15.80 8.23
CA ASP A 101 14.12 -17.00 8.62
C ASP A 101 15.62 -16.83 8.31
N LYS A 102 16.43 -17.88 8.50
CA LYS A 102 17.87 -17.79 8.25
C LYS A 102 18.25 -17.46 6.80
N ASN A 103 17.34 -17.64 5.84
CA ASN A 103 17.58 -17.51 4.42
C ASN A 103 16.91 -16.26 3.80
N ASN A 104 15.73 -15.87 4.29
CA ASN A 104 14.91 -14.82 3.65
C ASN A 104 14.26 -13.88 4.67
N VAL A 105 13.94 -12.68 4.18
CA VAL A 105 13.05 -11.73 4.84
C VAL A 105 11.69 -11.77 4.14
N TYR A 106 10.62 -11.66 4.91
CA TYR A 106 9.25 -11.67 4.41
C TYR A 106 8.45 -10.49 4.95
N ILE A 107 7.42 -10.11 4.21
CA ILE A 107 6.43 -9.11 4.63
C ILE A 107 5.02 -9.61 4.36
N TYR A 108 4.11 -9.33 5.28
CA TYR A 108 2.66 -9.36 5.05
C TYR A 108 2.07 -7.99 5.39
N SER A 109 1.30 -7.39 4.48
CA SER A 109 0.70 -6.08 4.72
C SER A 109 -0.67 -5.93 4.05
N SER A 110 -1.50 -4.99 4.50
CA SER A 110 -2.64 -4.54 3.69
C SER A 110 -2.23 -3.99 2.32
N MET A 111 -0.96 -3.55 2.17
CA MET A 111 -0.42 -3.03 0.91
C MET A 111 0.18 -4.11 0.00
N CYS A 112 0.44 -5.31 0.51
CA CYS A 112 0.99 -6.42 -0.28
C CYS A 112 0.69 -7.79 0.33
N THR A 113 0.48 -8.80 -0.51
CA THR A 113 0.37 -10.19 -0.05
C THR A 113 1.65 -10.64 0.66
N PHE A 114 1.58 -11.77 1.38
CA PHE A 114 2.78 -12.39 1.95
C PHE A 114 3.82 -12.61 0.85
N SER A 115 4.96 -11.94 0.97
CA SER A 115 6.00 -11.90 -0.06
C SER A 115 7.37 -12.05 0.60
N ALA A 116 8.27 -12.81 -0.03
CA ALA A 116 9.70 -12.71 0.28
C ALA A 116 10.25 -11.41 -0.32
N LEU A 117 11.13 -10.73 0.40
CA LEU A 117 11.88 -9.58 -0.11
C LEU A 117 13.08 -10.09 -0.89
N GLU A 118 12.99 -10.06 -2.22
CA GLU A 118 14.04 -10.55 -3.08
C GLU A 118 15.37 -9.81 -2.83
N GLY A 119 16.44 -10.58 -2.69
CA GLY A 119 17.79 -10.05 -2.43
C GLY A 119 18.05 -9.54 -1.02
N ALA A 120 17.05 -9.51 -0.13
CA ALA A 120 17.23 -9.01 1.23
C ALA A 120 18.10 -9.96 2.07
N VAL A 121 19.06 -9.41 2.81
CA VAL A 121 19.93 -10.18 3.71
C VAL A 121 19.35 -10.22 5.14
N PRO A 122 18.84 -11.37 5.64
CA PRO A 122 18.16 -11.42 6.94
C PRO A 122 18.99 -10.97 8.14
N GLY A 123 20.31 -11.18 8.08
CA GLY A 123 21.24 -10.86 9.16
C GLY A 123 21.50 -9.37 9.35
N THR A 124 21.24 -8.53 8.33
CA THR A 124 21.45 -7.07 8.36
C THR A 124 20.16 -6.30 8.10
N PHE A 125 19.02 -6.99 8.00
CA PHE A 125 17.73 -6.37 7.71
C PHE A 125 17.19 -5.57 8.90
N GLU A 126 16.79 -4.34 8.63
CA GLU A 126 16.27 -3.36 9.57
C GLU A 126 15.04 -2.66 9.00
N ILE A 127 14.04 -2.44 9.85
CA ILE A 127 12.82 -1.72 9.49
C ILE A 127 12.99 -0.27 9.92
N THR A 128 13.05 0.65 8.94
CA THR A 128 13.31 2.07 9.21
C THR A 128 12.03 2.84 9.50
N ASP A 129 10.91 2.46 8.88
CA ASP A 129 9.58 3.01 9.17
C ASP A 129 8.51 1.98 8.81
N ILE A 130 8.04 1.21 9.81
CA ILE A 130 7.05 0.17 9.60
C ILE A 130 5.71 0.71 9.09
N LYS A 131 5.31 1.93 9.49
CA LYS A 131 4.01 2.51 9.14
C LYS A 131 3.98 2.92 7.67
N LYS A 132 5.11 3.41 7.16
CA LYS A 132 5.29 3.73 5.74
C LYS A 132 5.84 2.57 4.92
N GLY A 133 6.13 1.43 5.54
CA GLY A 133 6.65 0.25 4.87
C GLY A 133 8.10 0.37 4.40
N PHE A 134 8.91 1.24 4.98
CA PHE A 134 10.33 1.37 4.61
C PHE A 134 11.22 0.46 5.44
N SER A 135 12.16 -0.19 4.76
CA SER A 135 13.17 -1.08 5.36
C SER A 135 14.44 -1.11 4.51
N THR A 136 15.52 -1.64 5.09
CA THR A 136 16.85 -1.74 4.49
C THR A 136 17.55 -3.00 4.97
N ASP A 137 18.48 -3.55 4.19
CA ASP A 137 19.46 -4.53 4.67
C ASP A 137 20.90 -3.98 4.71
N GLY A 138 21.05 -2.66 4.57
CA GLY A 138 22.34 -1.99 4.43
C GLY A 138 22.87 -1.93 3.00
N HIS A 139 22.38 -2.75 2.07
CA HIS A 139 22.75 -2.76 0.64
C HIS A 139 21.59 -2.42 -0.30
N ASN A 140 20.40 -2.96 0.00
CA ASN A 140 19.14 -2.76 -0.68
C ASN A 140 18.16 -2.08 0.26
N ASP A 141 17.33 -1.20 -0.30
CA ASP A 141 16.24 -0.58 0.44
C ASP A 141 14.91 -0.96 -0.19
N TYR A 142 13.86 -0.99 0.62
CA TYR A 142 12.56 -1.54 0.24
C TYR A 142 11.42 -0.61 0.64
N TYR A 143 10.39 -0.60 -0.21
CA TYR A 143 9.07 -0.05 0.07
C TYR A 143 8.06 -1.18 0.02
N TYR A 144 7.58 -1.61 1.18
CA TYR A 144 6.86 -2.86 1.38
C TYR A 144 7.60 -4.03 0.73
N ALA A 145 6.93 -4.77 -0.17
CA ALA A 145 7.52 -5.91 -0.86
C ALA A 145 8.44 -5.52 -2.04
N GLN A 146 8.52 -4.24 -2.41
CA GLN A 146 9.27 -3.81 -3.59
C GLN A 146 10.65 -3.27 -3.19
N GLN A 147 11.69 -3.79 -3.85
CA GLN A 147 13.01 -3.18 -3.78
C GLN A 147 12.98 -1.80 -4.47
N LEU A 148 13.53 -0.79 -3.81
CA LEU A 148 13.70 0.54 -4.35
C LEU A 148 14.86 0.57 -5.36
N PRO A 149 14.73 1.32 -6.47
CA PRO A 149 15.80 1.46 -7.47
C PRO A 149 16.93 2.41 -7.06
N TYR A 150 16.96 2.81 -5.78
CA TYR A 150 17.89 3.77 -5.18
C TYR A 150 17.99 3.50 -3.67
N ARG A 151 18.97 4.14 -3.00
CA ARG A 151 19.06 4.10 -1.54
C ARG A 151 18.14 5.15 -0.91
N LEU A 152 17.42 4.79 0.16
CA LEU A 152 16.60 5.68 0.99
C LEU A 152 17.40 6.88 1.50
N ALA A 153 18.69 6.69 1.81
CA ALA A 153 19.58 7.77 2.25
C ALA A 153 19.78 8.85 1.16
N ASP A 154 19.64 8.50 -0.12
CA ASP A 154 19.78 9.42 -1.26
C ASP A 154 18.42 10.01 -1.68
N ALA A 155 17.33 9.62 -1.03
CA ALA A 155 15.98 9.92 -1.45
C ALA A 155 15.40 11.15 -0.73
N ARG A 156 14.75 12.01 -1.50
CA ARG A 156 13.90 13.10 -1.03
C ARG A 156 12.47 12.82 -1.45
N PHE A 157 11.62 12.47 -0.49
CA PHE A 157 10.19 12.28 -0.72
C PHE A 157 9.52 13.64 -0.95
N LEU A 158 8.92 13.82 -2.14
CA LEU A 158 8.29 15.07 -2.55
C LEU A 158 6.84 15.15 -2.05
N ASN A 159 6.14 14.03 -2.12
CA ASN A 159 4.81 13.80 -1.55
C ASN A 159 4.56 12.27 -1.47
N GLU A 160 3.30 11.87 -1.27
CA GLU A 160 2.89 10.45 -1.20
C GLU A 160 3.01 9.66 -2.51
N HIS A 161 3.31 10.32 -3.63
CA HIS A 161 3.38 9.71 -4.96
C HIS A 161 4.73 9.88 -5.65
N TYR A 162 5.56 10.83 -5.25
CA TYR A 162 6.83 11.10 -5.92
C TYR A 162 7.98 11.18 -4.93
N ALA A 163 9.12 10.63 -5.34
CA ALA A 163 10.40 10.84 -4.70
C ALA A 163 11.44 11.25 -5.75
N GLU A 164 12.39 12.08 -5.33
CA GLU A 164 13.62 12.33 -6.07
C GLU A 164 14.74 11.53 -5.44
N ALA A 165 15.57 10.86 -6.24
CA ALA A 165 16.81 10.25 -5.77
C ALA A 165 17.86 10.34 -6.88
N ASN A 166 19.08 10.75 -6.53
CA ASN A 166 20.20 10.85 -7.48
C ASN A 166 19.86 11.63 -8.77
N GLY A 167 19.15 12.76 -8.63
CA GLY A 167 18.74 13.62 -9.75
C GLY A 167 17.69 13.00 -10.68
N LYS A 168 16.98 11.96 -10.24
CA LYS A 168 15.90 11.29 -10.99
C LYS A 168 14.61 11.31 -10.19
N ILE A 169 13.48 11.34 -10.88
CA ILE A 169 12.14 11.31 -10.28
C ILE A 169 11.54 9.91 -10.37
N TYR A 170 10.89 9.47 -9.30
CA TYR A 170 10.24 8.16 -9.21
C TYR A 170 8.79 8.32 -8.74
N ALA A 171 7.84 7.81 -9.53
CA ALA A 171 6.44 7.70 -9.18
C ALA A 171 6.17 6.43 -8.37
N ALA A 172 5.31 6.53 -7.36
CA ALA A 172 5.09 5.52 -6.32
C ALA A 172 6.41 4.94 -5.77
N TYR A 173 7.45 5.79 -5.70
CA TYR A 173 8.80 5.51 -5.21
C TYR A 173 9.62 4.49 -6.02
N THR A 174 9.02 3.73 -6.94
CA THR A 174 9.72 2.66 -7.68
C THR A 174 9.76 2.86 -9.19
N ARG A 175 8.84 3.65 -9.77
CA ARG A 175 8.73 3.80 -11.22
C ARG A 175 9.44 5.05 -11.70
N LEU A 176 10.53 4.88 -12.46
CA LEU A 176 11.26 6.01 -13.05
C LEU A 176 10.34 6.87 -13.92
N VAL A 177 10.34 8.17 -13.68
CA VAL A 177 9.67 9.19 -14.49
C VAL A 177 10.73 9.85 -15.37
N PRO A 178 10.52 9.97 -16.69
CA PRO A 178 11.48 10.61 -17.60
C PRO A 178 11.41 12.14 -17.51
N ALA A 179 11.47 12.67 -16.29
CA ALA A 179 11.35 14.10 -15.99
C ALA A 179 12.69 14.78 -15.79
N ASP A 180 12.75 16.07 -16.11
CA ASP A 180 13.80 16.97 -15.64
C ASP A 180 13.60 17.25 -14.14
N ALA A 181 14.41 16.61 -13.30
CA ALA A 181 14.29 16.73 -11.84
C ALA A 181 14.50 18.16 -11.32
N ALA A 182 15.34 18.96 -11.99
CA ALA A 182 15.66 20.32 -11.55
C ALA A 182 14.47 21.28 -11.70
N THR A 183 13.55 20.99 -12.62
CA THR A 183 12.34 21.79 -12.87
C THR A 183 11.05 21.07 -12.46
N PHE A 184 11.16 19.93 -11.79
CA PHE A 184 10.01 19.11 -11.41
C PHE A 184 9.19 19.77 -10.30
N VAL A 185 7.90 19.97 -10.55
CA VAL A 185 6.96 20.58 -9.61
C VAL A 185 5.64 19.82 -9.57
N ILE A 186 5.04 19.74 -8.38
CA ILE A 186 3.67 19.26 -8.18
C ILE A 186 2.83 20.52 -7.94
N PRO A 187 1.94 20.91 -8.88
CA PRO A 187 1.27 22.21 -8.83
C PRO A 187 0.27 22.34 -7.68
N GLU A 188 -0.43 21.25 -7.33
CA GLU A 188 -1.47 21.24 -6.30
C GLU A 188 -1.22 20.09 -5.31
N PRO A 189 -0.10 20.08 -4.57
CA PRO A 189 0.40 18.88 -3.90
C PRO A 189 -0.52 18.33 -2.80
N GLU A 190 -1.30 19.20 -2.15
CA GLU A 190 -2.24 18.82 -1.08
C GLU A 190 -3.57 18.25 -1.60
N LEU A 191 -3.90 18.49 -2.88
CA LEU A 191 -5.19 18.13 -3.47
C LEU A 191 -5.06 17.13 -4.63
N ILE A 192 -3.99 17.26 -5.41
CA ILE A 192 -3.72 16.51 -6.64
C ILE A 192 -2.26 16.06 -6.59
N SER A 193 -2.01 15.05 -5.77
CA SER A 193 -0.68 14.57 -5.46
C SER A 193 -0.03 13.77 -6.61
N ASN A 194 -0.79 13.33 -7.63
CA ASN A 194 -0.30 12.48 -8.71
C ASN A 194 -0.25 13.13 -10.11
N VAL A 195 -0.39 14.45 -10.20
CA VAL A 195 -0.08 15.23 -11.40
C VAL A 195 1.14 16.09 -11.13
N ALA A 196 2.11 16.08 -12.04
CA ALA A 196 3.32 16.86 -11.90
C ALA A 196 3.72 17.45 -13.25
N LEU A 197 4.69 18.36 -13.22
CA LEU A 197 5.17 19.12 -14.36
C LEU A 197 6.69 19.16 -14.29
N ASP A 198 7.35 19.18 -15.45
CA ASP A 198 8.68 19.76 -15.58
C ASP A 198 8.64 20.89 -16.64
N LYS A 199 9.80 21.41 -17.04
CA LYS A 199 9.86 22.50 -18.04
C LYS A 199 9.30 22.15 -19.44
N ASP A 200 9.17 20.87 -19.78
CA ASP A 200 8.80 20.37 -21.10
C ASP A 200 7.51 19.52 -21.11
N HIS A 201 7.17 18.86 -20.00
CA HIS A 201 6.13 17.84 -19.94
C HIS A 201 5.19 17.97 -18.74
N VAL A 202 3.95 17.55 -18.96
CA VAL A 202 2.99 17.24 -17.90
C VAL A 202 3.02 15.74 -17.65
N PHE A 203 3.06 15.34 -16.39
CA PHE A 203 3.06 13.95 -15.96
C PHE A 203 1.79 13.62 -15.19
N PHE A 204 1.26 12.43 -15.45
CA PHE A 204 0.28 11.79 -14.59
C PHE A 204 0.86 10.46 -14.11
N ARG A 205 1.19 10.41 -12.82
CA ARG A 205 2.01 9.35 -12.24
C ARG A 205 3.34 9.24 -13.02
N GLU A 206 3.71 8.05 -13.47
CA GLU A 206 4.94 7.85 -14.26
C GLU A 206 4.85 8.28 -15.73
N GLN A 207 3.68 8.65 -16.24
CA GLN A 207 3.45 8.80 -17.68
C GLN A 207 3.42 10.25 -18.13
N ILE A 208 4.05 10.54 -19.28
CA ILE A 208 3.91 11.80 -19.99
C ILE A 208 2.49 11.90 -20.55
N VAL A 209 1.83 13.02 -20.30
CA VAL A 209 0.54 13.37 -20.92
C VAL A 209 0.80 13.94 -22.30
N ALA A 210 0.58 13.13 -23.33
CA ALA A 210 0.81 13.53 -24.72
C ALA A 210 -0.02 14.78 -25.11
N GLU A 211 0.59 15.65 -25.92
CA GLU A 211 0.05 16.94 -26.40
C GLU A 211 -0.13 18.04 -25.34
N ALA A 212 0.09 17.77 -24.05
CA ALA A 212 -0.02 18.80 -23.03
C ALA A 212 1.20 19.73 -23.01
N ASP A 213 0.94 21.03 -22.98
CA ASP A 213 1.97 22.07 -22.88
C ASP A 213 2.20 22.44 -21.41
N ALA A 214 3.30 21.94 -20.85
CA ALA A 214 3.65 22.14 -19.44
C ALA A 214 3.80 23.61 -19.05
N ARG A 215 4.15 24.50 -20.00
CA ARG A 215 4.39 25.93 -19.72
C ARG A 215 3.11 26.68 -19.40
N THR A 216 1.99 26.22 -19.94
CA THR A 216 0.70 26.92 -19.83
C THR A 216 -0.39 26.07 -19.19
N PHE A 217 -0.09 24.79 -18.93
CA PHE A 217 -0.93 23.87 -18.19
C PHE A 217 -1.25 24.42 -16.81
N ARG A 218 -2.54 24.45 -16.48
CA ARG A 218 -3.03 24.80 -15.16
C ARG A 218 -4.36 24.12 -14.88
N PHE A 219 -4.59 23.77 -13.62
CA PHE A 219 -5.93 23.41 -13.16
C PHE A 219 -6.87 24.60 -13.24
N LEU A 220 -8.15 24.33 -13.49
CA LEU A 220 -9.16 25.38 -13.49
C LEU A 220 -9.44 25.81 -12.05
N ASN A 221 -9.46 27.13 -11.81
CA ASN A 221 -9.61 27.69 -10.46
C ASN A 221 -10.86 27.15 -9.74
N GLY A 222 -11.96 26.94 -10.45
CA GLY A 222 -13.17 26.35 -9.86
C GLY A 222 -12.99 24.94 -9.29
N CYS A 223 -11.92 24.22 -9.69
CA CYS A 223 -11.59 22.89 -9.17
C CYS A 223 -10.60 22.93 -7.99
N VAL A 224 -9.76 23.96 -7.86
CA VAL A 224 -8.60 23.93 -6.93
C VAL A 224 -8.58 25.09 -5.94
N ALA A 225 -9.28 26.20 -6.21
CA ALA A 225 -9.26 27.37 -5.34
C ALA A 225 -9.78 27.06 -3.93
N ALA A 226 -9.20 27.75 -2.95
CA ALA A 226 -9.73 27.78 -1.59
C ALA A 226 -11.16 28.34 -1.61
N GLY A 227 -12.11 27.65 -0.96
CA GLY A 227 -13.52 28.05 -0.96
C GLY A 227 -14.28 27.72 -2.25
N ARG A 228 -13.74 26.87 -3.12
CA ARG A 228 -14.47 26.34 -4.29
C ARG A 228 -15.82 25.75 -3.90
N ALA A 229 -16.79 25.83 -4.82
CA ALA A 229 -18.08 25.18 -4.64
C ALA A 229 -17.90 23.67 -4.48
N TYR A 230 -18.65 23.06 -3.56
CA TYR A 230 -18.71 21.62 -3.44
C TYR A 230 -19.33 21.00 -4.70
N TYR A 231 -18.73 19.93 -5.18
CA TYR A 231 -19.32 19.04 -6.17
C TYR A 231 -18.96 17.60 -5.82
N ARG A 232 -19.78 16.66 -6.25
CA ARG A 232 -19.51 15.24 -6.08
C ARG A 232 -18.15 14.91 -6.71
N ASN A 233 -17.31 14.19 -5.97
CA ASN A 233 -15.95 13.83 -6.35
C ASN A 233 -14.97 15.02 -6.46
N CYS A 234 -15.20 16.14 -5.75
CA CYS A 234 -14.29 17.29 -5.78
C CYS A 234 -12.89 17.08 -5.19
N ASP A 235 -12.64 15.89 -4.67
CA ASP A 235 -11.37 15.36 -4.16
C ASP A 235 -10.64 14.47 -5.18
N ILE A 236 -11.33 14.03 -6.25
CA ILE A 236 -10.75 13.10 -7.24
C ILE A 236 -10.98 13.50 -8.69
N ASP A 237 -11.98 14.33 -9.02
CA ASP A 237 -12.37 14.76 -10.36
C ASP A 237 -12.00 16.23 -10.57
N PHE A 238 -11.13 16.51 -11.54
CA PHE A 238 -10.61 17.84 -11.81
C PHE A 238 -10.64 18.16 -13.31
N TYR A 239 -10.61 19.46 -13.61
CA TYR A 239 -10.41 19.96 -14.97
C TYR A 239 -9.18 20.86 -15.02
N ALA A 240 -8.47 20.80 -16.14
CA ALA A 240 -7.30 21.62 -16.41
C ALA A 240 -7.31 22.09 -17.86
N LYS A 241 -6.48 23.07 -18.19
CA LYS A 241 -6.24 23.50 -19.57
C LYS A 241 -4.83 24.06 -19.76
N ASP A 242 -4.38 24.00 -21.00
CA ASP A 242 -3.26 24.77 -21.52
C ASP A 242 -3.77 25.74 -22.59
N GLU A 243 -2.90 26.32 -23.40
CA GLU A 243 -3.30 27.23 -24.48
C GLU A 243 -4.09 26.57 -25.63
N LYS A 244 -4.04 25.24 -25.78
CA LYS A 244 -4.54 24.49 -26.96
C LYS A 244 -5.62 23.47 -26.62
N LEU A 245 -5.58 22.89 -25.42
CA LEU A 245 -6.35 21.74 -25.00
C LEU A 245 -6.87 21.92 -23.57
N ALA A 246 -7.99 21.26 -23.31
CA ALA A 246 -8.50 21.06 -21.96
C ALA A 246 -8.44 19.58 -21.60
N TRP A 247 -8.49 19.27 -20.31
CA TRP A 247 -8.50 17.91 -19.81
C TRP A 247 -9.47 17.73 -18.68
N PHE A 248 -10.01 16.52 -18.61
CA PHE A 248 -10.62 15.97 -17.41
C PHE A 248 -9.65 14.95 -16.78
N ILE A 249 -9.45 15.06 -15.48
CA ILE A 249 -8.47 14.29 -14.72
C ILE A 249 -9.21 13.63 -13.57
N ARG A 250 -9.12 12.30 -13.47
CA ARG A 250 -9.57 11.56 -12.29
C ARG A 250 -8.37 10.91 -11.63
N THR A 251 -8.06 11.30 -10.39
CA THR A 251 -6.80 10.94 -9.71
C THR A 251 -6.74 9.48 -9.27
N ILE A 252 -7.88 8.87 -8.94
CA ILE A 252 -7.95 7.49 -8.44
C ILE A 252 -7.79 6.42 -9.54
N ASP A 253 -8.15 6.72 -10.78
CA ASP A 253 -8.01 5.81 -11.92
C ASP A 253 -7.01 6.34 -12.96
N LYS A 254 -6.76 5.61 -14.05
CA LYS A 254 -5.85 6.07 -15.12
C LYS A 254 -6.53 7.03 -16.10
N SER A 255 -7.48 7.87 -15.67
CA SER A 255 -8.20 8.77 -16.56
C SER A 255 -7.58 10.16 -16.62
N PHE A 256 -6.81 10.41 -17.68
CA PHE A 256 -6.39 11.75 -18.09
C PHE A 256 -6.93 12.02 -19.50
N LYS A 257 -8.16 12.53 -19.59
CA LYS A 257 -8.93 12.61 -20.83
C LYS A 257 -8.77 13.96 -21.48
N LYS A 258 -8.25 13.96 -22.70
CA LYS A 258 -8.17 15.13 -23.57
C LYS A 258 -9.55 15.58 -24.03
N ILE A 259 -9.77 16.89 -24.00
CA ILE A 259 -10.96 17.58 -24.47
C ILE A 259 -10.52 18.58 -25.56
N ARG A 260 -11.02 18.39 -26.78
CA ARG A 260 -10.79 19.33 -27.88
C ARG A 260 -11.94 20.33 -27.93
N SER A 261 -11.72 21.51 -27.36
CA SER A 261 -12.64 22.64 -27.41
C SER A 261 -12.31 23.55 -28.60
N LYS A 262 -13.33 24.07 -29.28
CA LYS A 262 -13.15 25.11 -30.31
C LYS A 262 -12.94 26.51 -29.72
N SER A 263 -13.13 26.67 -28.42
CA SER A 263 -13.06 27.96 -27.72
C SER A 263 -12.28 27.85 -26.41
N ILE A 264 -11.08 27.27 -26.47
CA ILE A 264 -10.22 26.98 -25.31
C ILE A 264 -9.97 28.17 -24.38
N GLY A 265 -9.86 29.39 -24.92
CA GLY A 265 -9.72 30.60 -24.12
C GLY A 265 -10.87 30.81 -23.13
N ALA A 266 -12.10 30.44 -23.53
CA ALA A 266 -13.30 30.48 -22.72
C ALA A 266 -13.61 29.17 -21.98
N PHE A 267 -12.73 28.16 -22.08
CA PHE A 267 -12.95 26.90 -21.38
C PHE A 267 -12.82 27.11 -19.87
N ASP A 268 -13.85 26.74 -19.12
CA ASP A 268 -13.92 26.92 -17.67
C ASP A 268 -14.69 25.79 -16.97
N PHE A 269 -14.72 25.82 -15.66
CA PHE A 269 -15.41 24.86 -14.80
C PHE A 269 -16.57 25.52 -14.07
N LYS A 270 -17.71 24.83 -14.00
CA LYS A 270 -18.86 25.26 -13.23
C LYS A 270 -19.53 24.06 -12.56
N VAL A 271 -20.03 24.31 -11.34
CA VAL A 271 -20.86 23.35 -10.61
C VAL A 271 -22.34 23.66 -10.85
N GLU A 272 -23.10 22.64 -11.21
CA GLU A 272 -24.56 22.68 -11.35
C GLU A 272 -25.15 21.45 -10.65
N ASP A 273 -26.07 21.64 -9.69
CA ASP A 273 -26.67 20.56 -8.91
C ASP A 273 -25.64 19.57 -8.35
N GLU A 274 -24.64 20.11 -7.64
CA GLU A 274 -23.48 19.37 -7.09
C GLU A 274 -22.66 18.58 -8.11
N THR A 275 -22.84 18.83 -9.41
CA THR A 275 -22.11 18.16 -10.47
C THR A 275 -21.12 19.13 -11.10
N GLY A 276 -19.85 18.75 -11.11
CA GLY A 276 -18.79 19.51 -11.76
C GLY A 276 -18.74 19.26 -13.26
N TYR A 277 -18.79 20.32 -14.05
CA TYR A 277 -18.72 20.23 -15.50
C TYR A 277 -17.67 21.20 -16.04
N GLY A 278 -16.97 20.76 -17.09
CA GLY A 278 -16.21 21.65 -17.96
C GLY A 278 -17.13 22.26 -19.00
N TYR A 279 -16.88 23.48 -19.41
CA TYR A 279 -17.67 24.19 -20.42
C TYR A 279 -16.76 24.95 -21.36
N ASP A 280 -17.19 25.08 -22.61
CA ASP A 280 -16.73 26.12 -23.50
C ASP A 280 -17.92 26.96 -23.98
N LYS A 281 -17.75 27.79 -25.02
CA LYS A 281 -18.84 28.66 -25.52
C LYS A 281 -20.04 27.89 -26.08
N GLU A 282 -19.84 26.66 -26.54
CA GLU A 282 -20.82 25.88 -27.31
C GLU A 282 -21.23 24.59 -26.60
N ASN A 283 -20.39 24.08 -25.70
CA ASN A 283 -20.44 22.70 -25.23
C ASN A 283 -20.28 22.61 -23.72
N ARG A 284 -20.97 21.64 -23.13
CA ARG A 284 -20.79 21.18 -21.76
C ARG A 284 -20.10 19.82 -21.77
N TYR A 285 -19.27 19.55 -20.77
CA TYR A 285 -18.50 18.32 -20.64
C TYR A 285 -18.63 17.72 -19.24
N LEU A 286 -19.19 16.52 -19.14
CA LEU A 286 -19.25 15.71 -17.92
C LEU A 286 -18.15 14.64 -17.96
N GLN A 287 -17.24 14.67 -16.99
CA GLN A 287 -16.12 13.72 -16.89
C GLN A 287 -15.32 13.56 -18.19
N GLY A 288 -15.11 14.70 -18.88
CA GLY A 288 -14.42 14.80 -20.15
C GLY A 288 -15.23 14.43 -21.39
N LYS A 289 -16.51 14.04 -21.25
CA LYS A 289 -17.40 13.73 -22.38
C LYS A 289 -18.38 14.86 -22.63
N LYS A 290 -18.52 15.27 -23.89
CA LYS A 290 -19.51 16.28 -24.29
C LYS A 290 -20.94 15.78 -23.99
N VAL A 291 -21.77 16.64 -23.41
CA VAL A 291 -23.18 16.37 -23.04
C VAL A 291 -24.10 17.50 -23.48
#